data_AF-A0A9D5U2G0-F1
#
_entry.id   AF-A0A9D5U2G0-F1
#
_cell.length_a   1.000
_cell.length_b   1.000
_cell.length_c   1.000
_cell.angle_alpha   90.00
_cell.angle_beta   90.00
_cell.angle_gamma   90.00
#
_symmetry.space_group_name_H-M   'P 1'
#
loop_
_entity.id
_entity.type
_entity.pdbx_description
1 polymer ?
#
loop_
_entity_poly.entity_id
_entity_poly.type
_entity_poly.pdbx_seq_one_letter_code
_entity_poly.pdbx_strand_id
1 'polypeptide(L)'
;MAGDPITEIEYKYLQEFLLLWDEYYKQLNEGLAAPEVEPEAEQKFLALHLRIAQHAQIMKELLEGEMDFDGNVFKVLTDSVSLDILRGESPIKINHMKSIWHDATIQARKLQAVLRNRLAA
;
A
#
# COMPACT_ATOMS: atom_id res chain seq x y z
N MET A 1 -22.43 -12.45 18.82
CA MET A 1 -21.18 -13.20 18.99
C MET A 1 -20.06 -12.18 18.90
N ALA A 2 -19.15 -12.14 19.87
CA ALA A 2 -17.99 -11.26 19.78
C ALA A 2 -17.06 -11.89 18.74
N GLY A 3 -16.65 -11.11 17.73
CA GLY A 3 -15.69 -11.58 16.73
C GLY A 3 -14.39 -12.01 17.40
N ASP A 4 -13.67 -12.93 16.77
CA ASP A 4 -12.35 -13.34 17.24
C ASP A 4 -11.44 -12.10 17.40
N PRO A 5 -10.87 -11.85 18.59
CA PRO A 5 -10.04 -10.67 18.84
C PRO A 5 -8.86 -10.51 17.88
N ILE A 6 -8.30 -11.62 17.38
CA ILE A 6 -7.21 -11.58 16.39
C ILE A 6 -7.74 -11.04 15.06
N THR A 7 -8.85 -11.59 14.58
CA THR A 7 -9.52 -11.12 13.36
C THR A 7 -9.88 -9.61 13.44
N GLU A 8 -10.27 -9.10 14.62
CA GLU A 8 -10.53 -7.66 14.80
C GLU A 8 -9.26 -6.81 14.63
N ILE A 9 -8.12 -7.31 15.13
CA ILE A 9 -6.82 -6.65 15.00
C ILE A 9 -6.38 -6.64 13.53
N GLU A 10 -6.44 -7.79 12.85
CA GLU A 10 -6.13 -7.92 11.42
C GLU A 10 -6.97 -6.95 10.58
N TYR A 11 -8.27 -6.87 10.86
CA TYR A 11 -9.20 -6.01 10.12
C TYR A 11 -8.88 -4.53 10.30
N LYS A 12 -8.64 -4.08 11.54
CA LYS A 12 -8.26 -2.68 11.83
C LYS A 12 -6.93 -2.32 11.18
N TYR A 13 -5.94 -3.21 11.29
CA TYR A 13 -4.62 -2.96 10.73
C TYR A 13 -4.64 -2.89 9.19
N LEU A 14 -5.45 -3.72 8.54
CA LEU A 14 -5.68 -3.64 7.11
C LEU A 14 -6.42 -2.36 6.68
N GLN A 15 -7.37 -1.88 7.49
CA GLN A 15 -8.03 -0.60 7.23
C GLN A 15 -7.02 0.56 7.28
N GLU A 16 -6.15 0.57 8.28
CA GLU A 16 -5.07 1.57 8.39
C GLU A 16 -4.11 1.48 7.20
N PHE A 17 -3.71 0.27 6.81
CA PHE A 17 -2.89 0.05 5.61
C PHE A 17 -3.57 0.64 4.36
N LEU A 18 -4.86 0.37 4.13
CA LEU A 18 -5.58 0.85 2.95
C LEU A 18 -5.66 2.39 2.91
N LEU A 19 -5.82 3.04 4.05
CA LEU A 19 -5.79 4.51 4.14
C LEU A 19 -4.41 5.07 3.77
N LEU A 20 -3.34 4.47 4.29
CA LEU A 20 -1.97 4.85 3.93
C LEU A 20 -1.71 4.61 2.44
N TRP A 21 -2.18 3.49 1.91
CA TRP A 21 -2.00 3.06 0.52
C TRP A 21 -2.68 3.99 -0.50
N ASP A 22 -3.90 4.44 -0.19
CA ASP A 22 -4.63 5.40 -1.02
C ASP A 22 -3.97 6.79 -0.97
N GLU A 23 -3.54 7.25 0.21
CA GLU A 23 -2.80 8.51 0.35
C GLU A 23 -1.45 8.47 -0.38
N TYR A 24 -0.79 7.31 -0.37
CA TYR A 24 0.48 7.11 -1.07
C TYR A 24 0.32 7.22 -2.58
N TYR A 25 -0.72 6.60 -3.13
CA TYR A 25 -1.03 6.73 -4.55
C TYR A 25 -1.37 8.17 -4.93
N LYS A 26 -2.07 8.89 -4.06
CA LYS A 26 -2.38 10.30 -4.27
C LYS A 26 -1.09 11.13 -4.34
N GLN A 27 -0.21 11.03 -3.34
CA GLN A 27 1.06 11.77 -3.32
C GLN A 27 1.96 11.41 -4.51
N LEU A 28 1.99 10.13 -4.89
CA LEU A 28 2.69 9.67 -6.09
C LEU A 28 2.20 10.39 -7.35
N ASN A 29 0.87 10.43 -7.58
CA ASN A 29 0.32 11.07 -8.77
C ASN A 29 0.50 12.59 -8.75
N GLU A 30 0.34 13.23 -7.59
CA GLU A 30 0.56 14.66 -7.41
C GLU A 30 2.04 15.01 -7.70
N GLY A 31 2.98 14.25 -7.15
CA GLY A 31 4.42 14.43 -7.39
C GLY A 31 4.81 14.20 -8.85
N LEU A 32 4.24 13.20 -9.51
CA LEU A 32 4.47 12.95 -10.94
C LEU A 32 3.88 14.04 -11.85
N ALA A 33 2.78 14.67 -11.45
CA ALA A 33 2.13 15.73 -12.21
C ALA A 33 2.73 17.12 -11.93
N ALA A 34 3.46 17.27 -10.82
CA ALA A 34 4.08 18.54 -10.45
C ALA A 34 5.18 18.96 -11.45
N PRO A 35 5.33 20.27 -11.70
CA PRO A 35 6.41 20.79 -12.56
C PRO A 35 7.80 20.55 -11.94
N GLU A 36 7.87 20.46 -10.61
CA GLU A 36 9.07 20.17 -9.84
C GLU A 36 8.68 19.39 -8.57
N VAL A 37 9.61 18.58 -8.04
CA VAL A 37 9.40 17.88 -6.77
C VAL A 37 9.91 18.77 -5.66
N GLU A 38 8.99 19.35 -4.92
CA GLU A 38 9.33 20.11 -3.71
C GLU A 38 9.97 19.18 -2.67
N PRO A 39 11.05 19.60 -1.98
CA PRO A 39 11.71 18.77 -0.97
C PRO A 39 10.76 18.27 0.14
N GLU A 40 9.76 19.08 0.51
CA GLU A 40 8.74 18.69 1.49
C GLU A 40 7.82 17.58 0.97
N ALA A 41 7.47 17.61 -0.32
CA ALA A 41 6.66 16.57 -0.95
C ALA A 41 7.42 15.24 -1.03
N GLU A 42 8.71 15.29 -1.40
CA GLU A 42 9.59 14.11 -1.39
C GLU A 42 9.69 13.51 0.01
N GLN A 43 9.93 14.34 1.04
CA GLN A 43 10.02 13.86 2.42
C GLN A 43 8.71 13.23 2.91
N LYS A 44 7.55 13.82 2.59
CA LYS A 44 6.24 13.25 2.92
C LYS A 44 6.02 11.91 2.24
N PHE A 45 6.38 11.82 0.97
CA PHE A 45 6.28 10.60 0.19
C PHE A 45 7.17 9.48 0.75
N LEU A 46 8.43 9.78 1.06
CA LEU A 46 9.37 8.81 1.66
C LEU A 46 8.94 8.37 3.06
N ALA A 47 8.42 9.29 3.88
CA ALA A 47 7.88 8.94 5.19
C ALA A 47 6.67 8.00 5.07
N LEU A 48 5.80 8.24 4.09
CA LEU A 48 4.64 7.39 3.83
C LEU A 48 5.05 6.02 3.26
N HIS A 49 6.02 6.00 2.34
CA HIS A 49 6.64 4.79 1.79
C HIS A 49 7.13 3.86 2.91
N LEU A 50 7.91 4.39 3.85
CA LEU A 50 8.42 3.63 4.99
C LEU A 50 7.30 3.08 5.87
N ARG A 51 6.28 3.90 6.16
CA ARG A 51 5.14 3.48 6.99
C ARG A 51 4.34 2.35 6.33
N ILE A 52 4.16 2.39 5.02
CA ILE A 52 3.49 1.32 4.26
C ILE A 52 4.33 0.06 4.28
N ALA A 53 5.65 0.16 4.08
CA ALA A 53 6.54 -1.00 4.15
C ALA A 53 6.44 -1.71 5.52
N GLN A 54 6.43 -0.93 6.61
CA GLN A 54 6.24 -1.45 7.96
C GLN A 54 4.86 -2.10 8.14
N HIS A 55 3.79 -1.48 7.63
CA HIS A 55 2.45 -2.08 7.70
C HIS A 55 2.32 -3.35 6.88
N ALA A 56 2.90 -3.40 5.68
CA ALA A 56 2.90 -4.60 4.85
C ALA A 56 3.61 -5.76 5.55
N GLN A 57 4.76 -5.49 6.19
CA GLN A 57 5.51 -6.49 6.96
C GLN A 57 4.71 -7.00 8.16
N ILE A 58 4.08 -6.12 8.94
CA ILE A 58 3.27 -6.53 10.09
C ILE A 58 2.03 -7.30 9.63
N MET A 59 1.36 -6.87 8.55
CA MET A 59 0.25 -7.63 7.97
C MET A 59 0.66 -9.04 7.56
N LYS A 60 1.85 -9.19 6.95
CA LYS A 60 2.37 -10.51 6.58
C LYS A 60 2.55 -11.43 7.80
N GLU A 61 3.04 -10.87 8.90
CA GLU A 61 3.22 -11.61 10.16
C GLU A 61 1.89 -11.97 10.81
N LEU A 62 0.92 -11.05 10.80
CA LEU A 62 -0.42 -11.28 11.36
C LEU A 62 -1.21 -12.35 10.59
N LEU A 63 -1.13 -12.35 9.26
CA LEU A 63 -1.87 -13.31 8.42
C LEU A 63 -1.22 -14.70 8.34
N GLU A 64 -0.13 -14.95 9.09
CA GLU A 64 0.61 -16.22 9.16
C GLU A 64 0.95 -16.85 7.78
N GLY A 65 1.05 -16.04 6.71
CA GLY A 65 1.29 -16.53 5.35
C GLY A 65 0.10 -17.23 4.67
N GLU A 66 -1.12 -17.20 5.25
CA GLU A 66 -2.33 -17.72 4.60
C GLU A 66 -2.66 -16.98 3.29
N MET A 67 -2.20 -15.74 3.16
CA MET A 67 -2.44 -14.88 2.01
C MET A 67 -1.16 -14.14 1.59
N ASP A 68 -0.79 -14.30 0.32
CA ASP A 68 0.29 -13.56 -0.34
C ASP A 68 -0.17 -12.12 -0.61
N PHE A 69 -0.18 -11.31 0.45
CA PHE A 69 -0.59 -9.91 0.45
C PHE A 69 0.56 -8.96 0.08
N ASP A 70 1.80 -9.39 0.27
CA ASP A 70 2.95 -8.50 0.33
C ASP A 70 3.74 -8.40 -0.98
N GLY A 71 3.72 -9.43 -1.83
CA GLY A 71 4.53 -9.48 -3.05
C GLY A 71 4.36 -8.28 -3.98
N ASN A 72 3.11 -7.90 -4.29
CA ASN A 72 2.83 -6.75 -5.15
C ASN A 72 3.06 -5.41 -4.44
N VAL A 73 2.80 -5.34 -3.14
CA VAL A 73 3.02 -4.12 -2.34
C VAL A 73 4.52 -3.78 -2.32
N PHE A 74 5.38 -4.75 -1.98
CA PHE A 74 6.82 -4.53 -1.96
C PHE A 74 7.41 -4.26 -3.35
N LYS A 75 6.82 -4.85 -4.39
CA LYS A 75 7.23 -4.55 -5.77
C LYS A 75 6.98 -3.08 -6.12
N VAL A 76 5.79 -2.56 -5.82
CA VAL A 76 5.48 -1.13 -6.02
C VAL A 76 6.48 -0.28 -5.24
N LEU A 77 6.64 -0.54 -3.94
CA LEU A 77 7.55 0.23 -3.08
C LEU A 77 8.99 0.24 -3.60
N THR A 78 9.46 -0.90 -4.12
CA THR A 78 10.81 -1.02 -4.70
C THR A 78 10.94 -0.23 -6.01
N ASP A 79 9.88 -0.17 -6.81
CA ASP A 79 9.86 0.58 -8.06
C ASP A 79 9.71 2.10 -7.85
N SER A 80 9.35 2.53 -6.64
CA SER A 80 8.90 3.89 -6.32
C SER A 80 9.69 4.55 -5.18
N VAL A 81 11.01 4.46 -5.23
CA VAL A 81 11.91 4.88 -4.13
C VAL A 81 12.06 6.39 -3.95
N SER A 82 11.69 7.19 -4.95
CA SER A 82 11.78 8.67 -4.93
C SER A 82 10.89 9.25 -6.01
N LEU A 83 10.18 10.36 -5.73
CA LEU A 83 9.36 11.03 -6.75
C LEU A 83 10.25 11.65 -7.83
N ASP A 84 11.39 12.21 -7.43
CA ASP A 84 12.32 12.85 -8.37
C ASP A 84 12.88 11.83 -9.37
N ILE A 85 13.34 10.67 -8.87
CA ILE A 85 13.80 9.57 -9.73
C ILE A 85 12.66 9.09 -10.64
N LEU A 86 11.46 8.87 -10.07
CA LEU A 86 10.30 8.38 -10.81
C LEU A 86 9.87 9.33 -11.94
N ARG A 87 10.02 10.65 -11.80
CA ARG A 87 9.70 11.60 -12.88
C ARG A 87 10.62 11.49 -14.08
N GLY A 88 11.86 11.05 -13.86
CA GLY A 88 12.81 10.76 -14.93
C GLY A 88 12.57 9.42 -15.64
N GLU A 89 11.67 8.59 -15.12
CA GLU A 89 11.40 7.26 -15.67
C GLU A 89 10.47 7.28 -16.88
N SER A 90 10.55 6.22 -17.69
CA SER A 90 9.68 6.09 -18.86
C SER A 90 8.20 5.98 -18.47
N PRO A 91 7.26 6.55 -19.26
CA PRO A 91 5.82 6.39 -19.02
C PRO A 91 5.38 4.92 -18.97
N ILE A 92 6.05 4.04 -19.71
CA ILE A 92 5.78 2.59 -19.71
C ILE A 92 6.07 2.01 -18.32
N LYS A 93 7.21 2.35 -17.71
CA LYS A 93 7.57 1.88 -16.37
C LYS A 93 6.59 2.41 -15.32
N ILE A 94 6.25 3.70 -15.39
CA ILE A 94 5.26 4.29 -14.48
C ILE A 94 3.90 3.59 -14.60
N ASN A 95 3.42 3.35 -15.83
CA ASN A 95 2.15 2.66 -16.05
C ASN A 95 2.18 1.20 -15.57
N HIS A 96 3.31 0.51 -15.74
CA HIS A 96 3.49 -0.83 -15.19
C HIS A 96 3.38 -0.84 -13.67
N MET A 97 4.08 0.07 -12.99
CA MET A 97 4.00 0.24 -11.55
C MET A 97 2.57 0.56 -11.09
N LYS A 98 1.85 1.45 -11.79
CA LYS A 98 0.44 1.75 -11.49
C LYS A 98 -0.48 0.52 -11.66
N SER A 99 -0.20 -0.34 -12.63
CA SER A 99 -0.92 -1.62 -12.79
C SER A 99 -0.71 -2.54 -11.60
N ILE A 100 0.55 -2.70 -11.14
CA ILE A 100 0.86 -3.53 -9.97
C ILE A 100 0.21 -2.94 -8.71
N TRP A 101 0.21 -1.61 -8.57
CA TRP A 101 -0.50 -0.94 -7.48
C TRP A 101 -1.99 -1.27 -7.48
N HIS A 102 -2.63 -1.26 -8.65
CA HIS A 102 -4.04 -1.61 -8.79
C HIS A 102 -4.30 -3.07 -8.38
N ASP A 103 -3.45 -4.00 -8.81
CA ASP A 103 -3.55 -5.42 -8.46
C ASP A 103 -3.40 -5.63 -6.94
N ALA A 104 -2.44 -4.94 -6.31
CA ALA A 104 -2.26 -4.95 -4.85
C ALA A 104 -3.51 -4.42 -4.13
N THR A 105 -4.09 -3.31 -4.61
CA THR A 105 -5.33 -2.74 -4.05
C THR A 105 -6.50 -3.71 -4.14
N ILE A 106 -6.64 -4.44 -5.25
CA ILE A 106 -7.67 -5.48 -5.38
C ILE A 106 -7.47 -6.59 -4.35
N GLN A 107 -6.23 -7.07 -4.19
CA GLN A 107 -5.91 -8.11 -3.21
C GLN A 107 -6.22 -7.66 -1.78
N ALA A 108 -5.79 -6.45 -1.41
CA ALA A 108 -6.06 -5.86 -0.10
C ALA A 108 -7.57 -5.72 0.18
N ARG A 109 -8.37 -5.30 -0.80
CA ARG A 109 -9.83 -5.20 -0.65
C ARG A 109 -10.52 -6.56 -0.56
N LYS A 110 -10.02 -7.57 -1.28
CA LYS A 110 -10.52 -8.96 -1.15
C LYS A 110 -10.26 -9.49 0.25
N LEU A 111 -9.05 -9.29 0.77
CA LEU A 111 -8.70 -9.62 2.15
C LEU A 111 -9.62 -8.91 3.15
N GLN A 112 -9.88 -7.62 2.95
CA GLN A 112 -10.79 -6.86 3.82
C GLN A 112 -12.20 -7.47 3.85
N ALA A 113 -12.71 -7.96 2.71
CA ALA A 113 -13.99 -8.63 2.66
C ALA A 113 -13.98 -9.97 3.41
N VAL A 114 -12.90 -10.76 3.29
CA VAL A 114 -12.73 -12.03 4.02
C VAL A 114 -12.74 -11.79 5.53
N LEU A 115 -11.91 -10.86 6.02
CA LEU A 115 -11.84 -10.52 7.44
C LEU A 115 -13.17 -9.97 7.96
N ARG A 116 -13.85 -9.11 7.19
CA ARG A 116 -15.18 -8.62 7.55
C ARG A 116 -16.21 -9.75 7.70
N ASN A 117 -16.17 -10.75 6.81
CA ASN A 117 -17.07 -11.90 6.89
C ASN A 117 -16.75 -12.77 8.11
N ARG A 118 -15.46 -12.98 8.43
CA ARG A 118 -15.03 -13.69 9.64
C ARG A 118 -15.52 -12.99 10.92
N LEU A 119 -15.53 -11.67 10.97
CA LEU A 119 -16.06 -10.88 12.09
C LEU A 119 -17.59 -10.93 12.24
N ALA A 120 -18.31 -11.18 11.15
CA ALA A 120 -19.78 -11.22 11.14
C ALA A 120 -20.34 -12.63 11.39
N ALA A 121 -19.49 -13.66 11.31
CA ALA A 121 -19.82 -15.06 11.57
C ALA A 121 -19.84 -15.36 13.08
#